data_AF-A0A936B9X1-F1
#
_entry.id   AF-A0A936B9X1-F1
#
_cell.length_a   1.000
_cell.length_b   1.000
_cell.length_c   1.000
_cell.angle_alpha   90.00
_cell.angle_beta   90.00
_cell.angle_gamma   90.00
#
_symmetry.space_group_name_H-M   'P 1'
#
loop_
_entity.id
_entity.type
_entity.pdbx_description
1 polymer ?
#
loop_
_entity_poly.entity_id
_entity_poly.type
_entity_poly.pdbx_seq_one_letter_code
_entity_poly.pdbx_strand_id
1 'polypeptide(L)'
;MKKTLTLFLLIMVLTLNACAPPLATTSAPLRITESATVVETQIPIVETQIPIAVSPTATSPSAMQKLYTNNAFGLGFQYPANWFVMDYVSDDTIRVELGSDKVYPYGTDPSERINELTNSYNIVIQHTMNAEKPDWKEDTTYQSLLNLKDGESLSDARSLLIRVSQLDMGRFKGFEYITTLSETGQTDHFYNRSVMLFDEQTNDLITIIGQPYNVEVSSGMEWRDVYRMIDEANLVFFHEIVQSLTLE
;
A
#
# COMPACT_ATOMS: atom_id res chain seq x y z
N MET A 1 -52.86 -30.72 3.77
CA MET A 1 -53.32 -29.44 4.34
C MET A 1 -52.23 -28.85 5.21
N LYS A 2 -51.90 -27.58 4.92
CA LYS A 2 -51.42 -26.54 5.85
C LYS A 2 -50.09 -26.80 6.57
N LYS A 3 -48.97 -26.48 5.89
CA LYS A 3 -47.76 -25.90 6.55
C LYS A 3 -46.71 -25.34 5.60
N THR A 4 -46.83 -25.54 4.28
CA THR A 4 -45.92 -24.95 3.28
C THR A 4 -46.41 -23.62 2.68
N LEU A 5 -47.60 -23.14 3.06
CA LEU A 5 -48.18 -21.91 2.52
C LEU A 5 -47.77 -20.63 3.30
N THR A 6 -47.09 -20.77 4.44
CA THR A 6 -46.83 -19.65 5.35
C THR A 6 -45.46 -19.00 5.14
N LEU A 7 -44.54 -19.64 4.41
CA LEU A 7 -43.20 -19.11 4.17
C LEU A 7 -43.11 -18.22 2.91
N PHE A 8 -44.04 -18.38 1.96
CA PHE A 8 -44.10 -17.56 0.75
C PHE A 8 -44.75 -16.17 0.98
N LEU A 9 -45.45 -15.98 2.11
CA LEU A 9 -46.13 -14.71 2.43
C LEU A 9 -45.21 -13.70 3.14
N LEU A 10 -44.03 -14.11 3.63
CA LEU A 10 -43.09 -13.22 4.31
C LEU A 10 -42.10 -12.52 3.35
N ILE A 11 -41.92 -13.05 2.14
CA ILE A 11 -40.97 -12.53 1.14
C ILE A 11 -41.57 -11.39 0.30
N MET A 12 -42.89 -11.20 0.31
CA MET A 12 -43.56 -10.19 -0.52
C MET A 12 -43.85 -8.85 0.18
N VAL A 13 -43.50 -8.69 1.47
CA VAL A 13 -43.80 -7.46 2.25
C VAL A 13 -42.59 -6.52 2.40
N LEU A 14 -41.40 -6.90 1.92
CA LEU A 14 -40.19 -6.07 2.01
C LEU A 14 -39.77 -5.37 0.71
N THR A 15 -40.56 -5.46 -0.37
CA THR A 15 -40.24 -4.81 -1.67
C THR A 15 -41.06 -3.56 -1.99
N LEU A 16 -41.76 -2.96 -1.02
CA LEU A 16 -42.56 -1.74 -1.23
C LEU A 16 -42.37 -0.74 -0.10
N ASN A 17 -41.25 0.00 -0.09
CA ASN A 17 -41.16 1.33 0.50
C ASN A 17 -39.88 2.06 0.05
N ALA A 18 -40.01 2.87 -1.02
CA ALA A 18 -39.43 4.21 -1.13
C ALA A 18 -39.88 4.89 -2.44
N CYS A 19 -41.02 5.58 -2.38
CA CYS A 19 -41.29 6.85 -3.08
C CYS A 19 -40.16 7.87 -2.77
N ALA A 20 -39.81 8.89 -3.55
CA ALA A 20 -40.41 9.59 -4.69
C ALA A 20 -39.32 10.45 -5.38
N PRO A 21 -39.51 10.89 -6.64
CA PRO A 21 -38.63 11.85 -7.30
C PRO A 21 -38.86 13.28 -6.74
N PRO A 22 -37.82 14.11 -6.59
CA PRO A 22 -38.02 15.51 -6.23
C PRO A 22 -38.65 16.29 -7.39
N LEU A 23 -39.69 17.04 -7.04
CA LEU A 23 -40.41 18.00 -7.87
C LEU A 23 -39.47 19.07 -8.44
N ALA A 24 -39.53 19.23 -9.76
CA ALA A 24 -39.04 20.41 -10.45
C ALA A 24 -39.76 21.65 -9.90
N THR A 25 -39.00 22.62 -9.39
CA THR A 25 -39.49 23.98 -9.16
C THR A 25 -38.91 24.90 -10.22
N THR A 26 -39.79 25.29 -11.14
CA THR A 26 -39.62 26.37 -12.09
C THR A 26 -39.34 27.68 -11.36
N SER A 27 -38.20 28.32 -11.67
CA SER A 27 -37.99 29.76 -11.45
C SER A 27 -37.71 30.39 -12.82
N ALA A 28 -38.49 31.41 -13.14
CA ALA A 28 -38.49 32.14 -14.42
C ALA A 28 -37.16 32.91 -14.68
N PRO A 29 -36.89 33.36 -15.93
CA PRO A 29 -35.60 33.88 -16.34
C PRO A 29 -35.43 35.35 -15.95
N LEU A 30 -34.27 35.71 -15.39
CA LEU A 30 -33.86 37.10 -15.20
C LEU A 30 -32.74 37.48 -16.18
N ARG A 31 -33.17 38.28 -17.16
CA ARG A 31 -32.51 39.43 -17.80
C ARG A 31 -30.97 39.53 -17.80
N ILE A 32 -30.43 39.64 -19.01
CA ILE A 32 -29.10 40.13 -19.34
C ILE A 32 -29.11 41.67 -19.33
N THR A 33 -28.34 42.31 -18.45
CA THR A 33 -27.60 43.59 -18.56
C THR A 33 -26.86 43.72 -17.21
N GLU A 34 -25.60 44.08 -17.04
CA GLU A 34 -24.75 45.08 -17.68
C GLU A 34 -23.33 44.91 -17.08
N SER A 35 -22.31 45.36 -17.80
CA SER A 35 -20.88 45.31 -17.44
C SER A 35 -20.56 45.82 -16.03
N ALA A 36 -19.70 45.10 -15.30
CA ALA A 36 -18.92 45.66 -14.20
C ALA A 36 -17.57 44.94 -14.06
N THR A 37 -16.54 45.65 -14.51
CA THR A 37 -15.17 45.76 -13.96
C THR A 37 -14.54 44.52 -13.33
N VAL A 38 -13.50 44.01 -13.99
CA VAL A 38 -12.48 43.15 -13.41
C VAL A 38 -11.80 43.90 -12.27
N VAL A 39 -12.15 43.56 -11.02
CA VAL A 39 -11.33 43.87 -9.86
C VAL A 39 -10.54 42.60 -9.56
N GLU A 40 -9.29 42.60 -9.98
CA GLU A 40 -8.28 41.62 -9.62
C GLU A 40 -8.10 41.66 -8.09
N THR A 41 -8.89 40.85 -7.40
CA THR A 41 -8.67 40.59 -5.98
C THR A 41 -7.54 39.58 -5.91
N GLN A 42 -6.32 40.08 -5.72
CA GLN A 42 -5.18 39.26 -5.33
C GLN A 42 -5.55 38.54 -4.04
N ILE A 43 -5.96 37.28 -4.16
CA ILE A 43 -6.02 36.36 -3.04
C ILE A 43 -4.58 36.23 -2.57
N PRO A 44 -4.24 36.60 -1.33
CA PRO A 44 -2.92 36.30 -0.80
C PRO A 44 -2.76 34.78 -0.87
N ILE A 45 -1.74 34.34 -1.60
CA ILE A 45 -1.24 32.97 -1.54
C ILE A 45 -0.80 32.81 -0.09
N VAL A 46 -1.68 32.29 0.75
CA VAL A 46 -1.27 31.71 2.02
C VAL A 46 -0.45 30.51 1.61
N GLU A 47 0.87 30.68 1.55
CA GLU A 47 1.80 29.57 1.62
C GLU A 47 1.35 28.75 2.82
N THR A 48 0.66 27.65 2.54
CA THR A 48 0.43 26.62 3.56
C THR A 48 1.82 26.07 3.82
N GLN A 49 2.48 26.65 4.83
CA GLN A 49 3.70 26.12 5.37
C GLN A 49 3.37 24.70 5.80
N ILE A 50 3.79 23.73 5.00
CA ILE A 50 3.82 22.33 5.42
C ILE A 50 4.60 22.35 6.74
N PRO A 51 3.99 21.95 7.87
CA PRO A 51 4.68 21.93 9.15
C PRO A 51 5.96 21.10 8.99
N ILE A 52 7.07 21.58 9.58
CA ILE A 52 8.40 20.93 9.59
C ILE A 52 8.37 19.59 10.41
N ALA A 53 7.22 18.97 10.59
CA ALA A 53 6.96 17.88 11.52
C ALA A 53 6.96 16.49 10.85
N VAL A 54 7.84 16.26 9.89
CA VAL A 54 8.34 14.92 9.50
C VAL A 54 9.58 15.14 8.64
N SER A 55 10.62 15.78 9.20
CA SER A 55 11.92 15.62 8.56
C SER A 55 12.31 14.15 8.71
N PRO A 56 12.49 13.39 7.62
CA PRO A 56 13.06 12.07 7.72
C PRO A 56 14.40 12.20 8.45
N THR A 57 14.77 11.20 9.23
CA THR A 57 16.20 10.97 9.49
C THR A 57 16.79 10.64 8.13
N ALA A 58 17.17 11.68 7.37
CA ALA A 58 17.71 11.56 6.03
C ALA A 58 19.04 10.83 6.16
N THR A 59 18.98 9.50 6.11
CA THR A 59 20.15 8.69 5.88
C THR A 59 20.49 8.95 4.42
N SER A 60 21.59 9.67 4.18
CA SER A 60 22.06 9.93 2.82
C SER A 60 22.21 8.60 2.08
N PRO A 61 21.78 8.47 0.81
CA PRO A 61 21.92 7.26 -0.02
C PRO A 61 23.36 6.97 -0.45
N SER A 62 24.32 7.23 0.43
CA SER A 62 25.73 6.80 0.35
C SER A 62 26.13 6.04 1.61
N ALA A 63 25.16 5.48 2.33
CA ALA A 63 25.42 4.58 3.44
C ALA A 63 26.18 3.36 2.90
N MET A 64 27.25 2.98 3.60
CA MET A 64 27.90 1.68 3.39
C MET A 64 26.81 0.60 3.30
N GLN A 65 26.81 -0.21 2.26
CA GLN A 65 25.83 -1.28 2.09
C GLN A 65 26.39 -2.59 2.65
N LYS A 66 25.50 -3.43 3.16
CA LYS A 66 25.77 -4.84 3.53
C LYS A 66 25.09 -5.73 2.51
N LEU A 67 25.67 -6.92 2.31
CA LEU A 67 25.09 -7.97 1.49
C LEU A 67 24.40 -8.99 2.40
N TYR A 68 23.14 -9.28 2.12
CA TYR A 68 22.44 -10.44 2.63
C TYR A 68 22.53 -11.57 1.60
N THR A 69 22.75 -12.80 2.07
CA THR A 69 22.73 -14.01 1.23
C THR A 69 22.13 -15.18 1.99
N ASN A 70 21.24 -15.92 1.36
CA ASN A 70 20.76 -17.21 1.82
C ASN A 70 20.83 -18.24 0.68
N ASN A 71 21.85 -19.10 0.74
CA ASN A 71 22.12 -20.07 -0.33
C ASN A 71 21.06 -21.19 -0.43
N ALA A 72 20.29 -21.46 0.64
CA ALA A 72 19.25 -22.49 0.59
C ALA A 72 18.05 -22.06 -0.25
N PHE A 73 17.84 -20.74 -0.35
CA PHE A 73 16.78 -20.12 -1.14
C PHE A 73 17.31 -19.39 -2.39
N GLY A 74 18.63 -19.43 -2.64
CA GLY A 74 19.25 -18.67 -3.73
C GLY A 74 19.01 -17.15 -3.62
N LEU A 75 18.65 -16.63 -2.44
CA LEU A 75 18.22 -15.24 -2.25
C LEU A 75 19.39 -14.38 -1.78
N GLY A 76 19.64 -13.26 -2.46
CA GLY A 76 20.57 -12.24 -2.01
C GLY A 76 20.11 -10.83 -2.36
N PHE A 77 20.58 -9.84 -1.61
CA PHE A 77 20.31 -8.42 -1.87
C PHE A 77 21.22 -7.53 -1.03
N GLN A 78 21.40 -6.28 -1.44
CA GLN A 78 22.11 -5.25 -0.69
C GLN A 78 21.14 -4.43 0.14
N TYR A 79 21.57 -4.02 1.34
CA TYR A 79 20.76 -3.19 2.24
C TYR A 79 21.65 -2.20 3.02
N PRO A 80 21.09 -1.10 3.56
CA PRO A 80 21.88 -0.12 4.30
C PRO A 80 22.56 -0.75 5.53
N ALA A 81 23.86 -0.49 5.75
CA ALA A 81 24.63 -1.15 6.82
C ALA A 81 24.15 -0.82 8.23
N ASN A 82 23.44 0.30 8.40
CA ASN A 82 22.85 0.74 9.65
C ASN A 82 21.45 0.15 9.90
N TRP A 83 20.89 -0.63 8.96
CA TRP A 83 19.62 -1.32 9.16
C TRP A 83 19.82 -2.67 9.86
N PHE A 84 18.80 -3.07 10.59
CA PHE A 84 18.67 -4.38 11.19
C PHE A 84 18.12 -5.37 10.16
N VAL A 85 18.54 -6.63 10.24
CA VAL A 85 18.07 -7.72 9.38
C VAL A 85 17.84 -8.98 10.20
N MET A 86 16.78 -9.69 9.91
CA MET A 86 16.48 -11.01 10.48
C MET A 86 15.74 -11.86 9.47
N ASP A 87 16.11 -13.13 9.35
CA ASP A 87 15.42 -14.08 8.50
C ASP A 87 14.68 -15.15 9.33
N TYR A 88 13.66 -15.73 8.70
CA TYR A 88 12.87 -16.84 9.21
C TYR A 88 12.53 -17.76 8.04
N VAL A 89 12.73 -19.06 8.24
CA VAL A 89 12.45 -20.09 7.23
C VAL A 89 11.33 -20.98 7.72
N SER A 90 10.33 -21.21 6.87
CA SER A 90 9.26 -22.18 7.06
C SER A 90 9.02 -22.93 5.75
N ASP A 91 9.22 -24.23 5.76
CA ASP A 91 9.06 -25.10 4.60
C ASP A 91 9.84 -24.60 3.37
N ASP A 92 9.12 -24.22 2.32
CA ASP A 92 9.60 -23.70 1.04
C ASP A 92 9.61 -22.16 0.97
N THR A 93 9.46 -21.50 2.12
CA THR A 93 9.38 -20.04 2.22
C THR A 93 10.43 -19.48 3.17
N ILE A 94 11.16 -18.47 2.69
CA ILE A 94 11.99 -17.60 3.53
C ILE A 94 11.34 -16.22 3.63
N ARG A 95 11.33 -15.66 4.83
CA ARG A 95 10.92 -14.29 5.13
C ARG A 95 12.10 -13.56 5.76
N VAL A 96 12.49 -12.45 5.18
CA VAL A 96 13.56 -11.57 5.67
C VAL A 96 12.96 -10.22 6.01
N GLU A 97 13.12 -9.79 7.26
CA GLU A 97 12.66 -8.49 7.74
C GLU A 97 13.86 -7.56 7.92
N LEU A 98 13.71 -6.33 7.42
CA LEU A 98 14.73 -5.29 7.35
C LEU A 98 14.15 -4.03 7.99
N GLY A 99 14.91 -3.31 8.79
CA GLY A 99 14.40 -2.10 9.44
C GLY A 99 15.47 -1.06 9.69
N SER A 100 15.11 0.21 9.48
CA SER A 100 15.88 1.33 10.01
C SER A 100 15.85 1.39 11.53
N ASP A 101 14.81 0.80 12.15
CA ASP A 101 14.74 0.48 13.58
C ASP A 101 14.81 -1.05 13.79
N LYS A 102 14.86 -1.48 15.04
CA LYS A 102 14.98 -2.87 15.45
C LYS A 102 13.89 -3.75 14.84
N VAL A 103 14.31 -4.84 14.20
CA VAL A 103 13.43 -5.91 13.73
C VAL A 103 13.38 -7.05 14.73
N TYR A 104 12.27 -7.78 14.75
CA TYR A 104 11.98 -8.82 15.73
C TYR A 104 11.71 -10.16 15.05
N PRO A 105 11.93 -11.29 15.74
CA PRO A 105 11.55 -12.60 15.22
C PRO A 105 10.09 -12.63 14.77
N TYR A 106 9.81 -13.41 13.72
CA TYR A 106 8.44 -13.64 13.30
C TYR A 106 7.61 -14.20 14.46
N GLY A 107 6.45 -13.58 14.71
CA GLY A 107 5.56 -13.95 15.81
C GLY A 107 5.80 -13.20 17.13
N THR A 108 6.80 -12.32 17.23
CA THR A 108 6.97 -11.46 18.43
C THR A 108 5.74 -10.57 18.63
N ASP A 109 5.17 -10.61 19.83
CA ASP A 109 3.97 -9.87 20.20
C ASP A 109 4.23 -8.35 20.08
N PRO A 110 3.28 -7.54 19.57
CA PRO A 110 3.46 -6.09 19.47
C PRO A 110 3.86 -5.41 20.78
N SER A 111 3.43 -5.91 21.94
CA SER A 111 3.77 -5.35 23.26
C SER A 111 5.21 -5.65 23.71
N GLU A 112 5.86 -6.65 23.11
CA GLU A 112 7.27 -6.99 23.36
C GLU A 112 8.23 -6.19 22.46
N ARG A 113 7.68 -5.52 21.43
CA ARG A 113 8.46 -4.70 20.50
C ARG A 113 8.73 -3.34 21.14
N ILE A 114 10.01 -3.05 21.32
CA ILE A 114 10.51 -1.78 21.81
C ILE A 114 11.02 -1.00 20.60
N ASN A 115 10.31 0.07 20.24
CA ASN A 115 10.74 0.94 19.15
C ASN A 115 11.67 2.02 19.71
N GLU A 116 12.80 2.23 19.05
CA GLU A 116 13.79 3.25 19.43
C GLU A 116 13.71 4.48 18.51
N LEU A 117 13.24 4.30 17.27
CA LEU A 117 13.13 5.36 16.28
C LEU A 117 11.67 5.61 15.89
N THR A 118 11.25 6.87 15.99
CA THR A 118 9.98 7.35 15.43
C THR A 118 10.11 7.54 13.91
N ASN A 119 9.02 7.30 13.17
CA ASN A 119 8.97 7.43 11.71
C ASN A 119 10.03 6.57 11.00
N SER A 120 10.26 5.38 11.55
CA SER A 120 11.11 4.36 10.95
C SER A 120 10.45 3.77 9.70
N TYR A 121 11.22 2.94 8.99
CA TYR A 121 10.79 2.23 7.79
C TYR A 121 11.24 0.78 7.87
N ASN A 122 10.34 -0.12 7.50
CA ASN A 122 10.54 -1.57 7.53
C ASN A 122 10.27 -2.15 6.13
N ILE A 123 11.13 -3.06 5.68
CA ILE A 123 10.96 -3.81 4.45
C ILE A 123 10.96 -5.31 4.79
N VAL A 124 9.95 -6.01 4.30
CA VAL A 124 9.85 -7.46 4.37
C VAL A 124 10.05 -8.03 2.98
N ILE A 125 10.98 -8.96 2.82
CA ILE A 125 11.16 -9.76 1.60
C ILE A 125 10.72 -11.18 1.92
N GLN A 126 9.79 -11.73 1.17
CA GLN A 126 9.40 -13.13 1.26
C GLN A 126 9.62 -13.80 -0.09
N HIS A 127 10.33 -14.92 -0.10
CA HIS A 127 10.53 -15.76 -1.28
C HIS A 127 10.00 -17.17 -0.97
N THR A 128 9.04 -17.60 -1.78
CA THR A 128 8.45 -18.94 -1.75
C THR A 128 8.89 -19.68 -3.02
N MET A 129 9.65 -20.77 -2.85
CA MET A 129 10.17 -21.58 -3.94
C MET A 129 9.14 -22.60 -4.41
N ASN A 130 9.03 -22.80 -5.72
CA ASN A 130 8.38 -23.97 -6.33
C ASN A 130 7.08 -24.42 -5.64
N ALA A 131 6.15 -23.48 -5.44
CA ALA A 131 4.87 -23.82 -4.86
C ALA A 131 4.18 -24.85 -5.78
N GLU A 132 3.96 -26.08 -5.32
CA GLU A 132 3.32 -27.16 -6.10
C GLU A 132 1.95 -26.72 -6.67
N LYS A 133 1.35 -25.70 -6.06
CA LYS A 133 0.19 -24.95 -6.53
C LYS A 133 0.48 -23.46 -6.38
N PRO A 134 1.00 -22.77 -7.40
CA PRO A 134 1.17 -21.32 -7.32
C PRO A 134 -0.21 -20.66 -7.24
N ASP A 135 -0.62 -20.26 -6.04
CA ASP A 135 -1.87 -19.52 -5.85
C ASP A 135 -1.78 -18.09 -6.40
N TRP A 136 -0.57 -17.59 -6.66
CA TRP A 136 -0.35 -16.22 -7.13
C TRP A 136 -1.04 -15.90 -8.46
N LYS A 137 -1.27 -16.91 -9.32
CA LYS A 137 -2.06 -16.70 -10.56
C LYS A 137 -3.53 -16.48 -10.26
N GLU A 138 -4.04 -17.08 -9.20
CA GLU A 138 -5.44 -16.94 -8.75
C GLU A 138 -5.58 -15.82 -7.71
N ASP A 139 -4.47 -15.27 -7.21
CA ASP A 139 -4.44 -14.16 -6.27
C ASP A 139 -5.16 -12.93 -6.83
N THR A 140 -6.05 -12.38 -6.01
CA THR A 140 -6.92 -11.27 -6.40
C THR A 140 -6.15 -9.97 -6.61
N THR A 141 -5.03 -9.78 -5.90
CA THR A 141 -4.14 -8.62 -6.10
C THR A 141 -3.47 -8.71 -7.46
N TYR A 142 -2.89 -9.88 -7.79
CA TYR A 142 -2.27 -10.13 -9.08
C TYR A 142 -3.26 -9.90 -10.24
N GLN A 143 -4.45 -10.50 -10.15
CA GLN A 143 -5.50 -10.34 -11.16
C GLN A 143 -5.96 -8.89 -11.29
N SER A 144 -6.03 -8.14 -10.19
CA SER A 144 -6.37 -6.72 -10.23
C SER A 144 -5.29 -5.90 -10.94
N LEU A 145 -4.01 -6.14 -10.62
CA LEU A 145 -2.87 -5.41 -11.18
C LEU A 145 -2.70 -5.63 -12.68
N LEU A 146 -3.00 -6.84 -13.18
CA LEU A 146 -2.99 -7.15 -14.62
C LEU A 146 -3.93 -6.25 -15.42
N ASN A 147 -5.06 -5.85 -14.84
CA ASN A 147 -6.10 -5.07 -15.50
C ASN A 147 -5.91 -3.55 -15.35
N LEU A 148 -5.02 -3.12 -14.46
CA LEU A 148 -4.68 -1.71 -14.25
C LEU A 148 -3.50 -1.32 -15.16
N LYS A 149 -3.46 -0.07 -15.58
CA LYS A 149 -2.26 0.56 -16.13
C LYS A 149 -1.45 1.22 -15.01
N ASP A 150 -0.21 1.55 -15.31
CA ASP A 150 0.65 2.31 -14.38
C ASP A 150 -0.01 3.66 -14.04
N GLY A 151 -0.13 3.94 -12.75
CA GLY A 151 -0.83 5.09 -12.19
C GLY A 151 -2.34 4.90 -11.99
N GLU A 152 -2.94 3.79 -12.44
CA GLU A 152 -4.36 3.50 -12.18
C GLU A 152 -4.55 2.83 -10.82
N SER A 153 -5.76 3.00 -10.27
CA SER A 153 -6.13 2.46 -8.97
C SER A 153 -7.47 1.73 -8.99
N LEU A 154 -7.58 0.71 -8.16
CA LEU A 154 -8.80 -0.02 -7.86
C LEU A 154 -9.13 0.16 -6.38
N SER A 155 -10.36 0.60 -6.08
CA SER A 155 -10.84 0.72 -4.69
C SER A 155 -12.02 -0.21 -4.46
N ASP A 156 -12.03 -0.88 -3.31
CA ASP A 156 -13.19 -1.60 -2.79
C ASP A 156 -13.68 -0.97 -1.47
N ALA A 157 -14.58 -1.64 -0.76
CA ALA A 157 -15.14 -1.15 0.50
C ALA A 157 -14.11 -0.93 1.62
N ARG A 158 -12.96 -1.60 1.57
CA ARG A 158 -11.90 -1.61 2.60
C ARG A 158 -10.54 -1.17 2.07
N SER A 159 -10.20 -1.49 0.83
CA SER A 159 -8.86 -1.33 0.28
C SER A 159 -8.82 -0.38 -0.91
N LEU A 160 -7.66 0.23 -1.10
CA LEU A 160 -7.26 0.97 -2.29
C LEU A 160 -5.93 0.37 -2.77
N LEU A 161 -5.94 -0.15 -3.98
CA LEU A 161 -4.81 -0.71 -4.70
C LEU A 161 -4.42 0.27 -5.81
N ILE A 162 -3.16 0.68 -5.88
CA ILE A 162 -2.63 1.59 -6.90
C ILE A 162 -1.48 0.88 -7.61
N ARG A 163 -1.56 0.69 -8.92
CA ARG A 163 -0.44 0.16 -9.70
C ARG A 163 0.59 1.27 -9.91
N VAL A 164 1.82 1.05 -9.46
CA VAL A 164 2.92 2.00 -9.65
C VAL A 164 3.62 1.75 -10.98
N SER A 165 4.07 0.51 -11.21
CA SER A 165 4.80 0.16 -12.42
C SER A 165 4.71 -1.34 -12.73
N GLN A 166 4.90 -1.70 -14.00
CA GLN A 166 5.28 -3.06 -14.37
C GLN A 166 6.78 -3.27 -14.19
N LEU A 167 7.16 -4.44 -13.69
CA LEU A 167 8.54 -4.84 -13.49
C LEU A 167 8.93 -6.04 -14.36
N ASP A 168 10.13 -5.96 -14.94
CA ASP A 168 10.81 -7.03 -15.65
C ASP A 168 12.24 -7.12 -15.09
N MET A 169 12.53 -8.24 -14.41
CA MET A 169 13.78 -8.50 -13.72
C MET A 169 14.35 -9.85 -14.17
N GLY A 170 14.52 -10.00 -15.49
CA GLY A 170 15.09 -11.19 -16.10
C GLY A 170 14.07 -12.32 -16.19
N ARG A 171 14.24 -13.38 -15.40
CA ARG A 171 13.25 -14.49 -15.36
C ARG A 171 12.00 -14.14 -14.56
N PHE A 172 12.10 -13.11 -13.72
CA PHE A 172 11.00 -12.63 -12.89
C PHE A 172 10.26 -11.47 -13.55
N LYS A 173 8.93 -11.52 -13.48
CA LYS A 173 8.05 -10.45 -13.92
C LYS A 173 7.09 -10.08 -12.80
N GLY A 174 6.54 -8.88 -12.85
CA GLY A 174 5.42 -8.53 -12.00
C GLY A 174 5.20 -7.03 -11.88
N PHE A 175 4.93 -6.55 -10.67
CA PHE A 175 4.41 -5.21 -10.46
C PHE A 175 4.97 -4.58 -9.20
N GLU A 176 5.22 -3.28 -9.25
CA GLU A 176 5.24 -2.41 -8.09
C GLU A 176 3.85 -1.80 -7.90
N TYR A 177 3.37 -1.76 -6.67
CA TYR A 177 2.05 -1.24 -6.33
C TYR A 177 1.98 -0.71 -4.90
N ILE A 178 0.98 0.10 -4.61
CA ILE A 178 0.68 0.58 -3.26
C ILE A 178 -0.65 -0.02 -2.83
N THR A 179 -0.71 -0.51 -1.59
CA THR A 179 -1.96 -0.87 -0.91
C THR A 179 -2.16 0.04 0.30
N THR A 180 -3.35 0.61 0.39
CA THR A 180 -3.80 1.39 1.54
C THR A 180 -5.30 1.15 1.75
N LEU A 181 -5.94 1.81 2.72
CA LEU A 181 -7.38 1.66 2.95
C LEU A 181 -8.19 2.47 1.95
N SER A 182 -9.43 2.09 1.69
CA SER A 182 -10.35 2.96 0.94
C SER A 182 -10.76 4.17 1.78
N GLU A 183 -11.38 5.18 1.16
CA GLU A 183 -11.89 6.35 1.90
C GLU A 183 -12.93 5.97 2.96
N THR A 184 -13.68 4.89 2.72
CA THR A 184 -14.74 4.41 3.61
C THR A 184 -14.28 3.32 4.59
N GLY A 185 -13.06 2.79 4.42
CA GLY A 185 -12.55 1.62 5.11
C GLY A 185 -11.56 1.91 6.23
N GLN A 186 -11.45 3.17 6.67
CA GLN A 186 -10.39 3.61 7.59
C GLN A 186 -10.61 3.08 9.03
N THR A 187 -10.05 1.92 9.33
CA THR A 187 -10.10 1.31 10.67
C THR A 187 -8.80 1.47 11.46
N ASP A 188 -7.66 1.41 10.77
CA ASP A 188 -6.30 1.56 11.31
C ASP A 188 -5.39 2.22 10.26
N HIS A 189 -4.21 2.72 10.65
CA HIS A 189 -3.26 3.25 9.67
C HIS A 189 -2.59 2.11 8.90
N PHE A 190 -2.79 2.07 7.59
CA PHE A 190 -2.24 1.04 6.71
C PHE A 190 -1.81 1.65 5.38
N TYR A 191 -0.53 1.53 5.05
CA TYR A 191 0.07 2.04 3.81
C TYR A 191 1.32 1.24 3.50
N ASN A 192 1.28 0.46 2.42
CA ASN A 192 2.39 -0.39 2.01
C ASN A 192 2.73 -0.14 0.55
N ARG A 193 4.01 0.04 0.25
CA ARG A 193 4.56 -0.12 -1.10
C ARG A 193 5.03 -1.55 -1.26
N SER A 194 4.58 -2.22 -2.31
CA SER A 194 4.85 -3.63 -2.53
C SER A 194 5.40 -3.87 -3.92
N VAL A 195 6.31 -4.83 -4.03
CA VAL A 195 6.72 -5.46 -5.28
C VAL A 195 6.31 -6.92 -5.20
N MET A 196 5.61 -7.39 -6.23
CA MET A 196 5.31 -8.80 -6.43
C MET A 196 6.03 -9.24 -7.71
N LEU A 197 6.88 -10.26 -7.61
CA LEU A 197 7.66 -10.84 -8.69
C LEU A 197 7.39 -12.34 -8.75
N PHE A 198 7.20 -12.87 -9.94
CA PHE A 198 6.94 -14.28 -10.16
C PHE A 198 7.80 -14.83 -11.29
N ASP A 199 8.19 -16.09 -11.16
CA ASP A 199 8.83 -16.86 -12.21
C ASP A 199 7.85 -17.90 -12.75
N GLU A 200 7.44 -17.76 -14.00
CA GLU A 200 6.51 -18.71 -14.63
C GLU A 200 7.12 -20.10 -14.89
N GLN A 201 8.44 -20.22 -14.87
CA GLN A 201 9.14 -21.49 -15.13
C GLN A 201 9.23 -22.34 -13.86
N THR A 202 9.55 -21.71 -12.73
CA THR A 202 9.73 -22.42 -11.45
C THR A 202 8.54 -22.29 -10.52
N ASN A 203 7.58 -21.40 -10.81
CA ASN A 203 6.47 -21.02 -9.94
C ASN A 203 6.90 -20.30 -8.65
N ASP A 204 8.12 -19.75 -8.62
CA ASP A 204 8.59 -18.96 -7.49
C ASP A 204 7.81 -17.65 -7.38
N LEU A 205 7.58 -17.22 -6.14
CA LEU A 205 6.98 -15.94 -5.81
C LEU A 205 7.90 -15.17 -4.86
N ILE A 206 8.20 -13.93 -5.20
CA ILE A 206 8.85 -12.97 -4.32
C ILE A 206 7.89 -11.82 -4.06
N THR A 207 7.69 -11.52 -2.79
CA THR A 207 6.98 -10.31 -2.35
C THR A 207 7.93 -9.45 -1.51
N ILE A 208 8.01 -8.17 -1.84
CA ILE A 208 8.82 -7.19 -1.13
C ILE A 208 7.88 -6.09 -0.67
N ILE A 209 7.74 -5.88 0.63
CA ILE A 209 6.74 -4.98 1.22
C ILE A 209 7.49 -3.95 2.07
N GLY A 210 7.52 -2.71 1.60
CA GLY A 210 8.01 -1.55 2.34
C GLY A 210 6.85 -0.81 3.01
N GLN A 211 7.04 -0.44 4.27
CA GLN A 211 6.03 0.28 5.04
C GLN A 211 6.65 1.23 6.07
N PRO A 212 6.08 2.43 6.26
CA PRO A 212 6.35 3.26 7.42
C PRO A 212 6.03 2.52 8.73
N TYR A 213 6.87 2.69 9.74
CA TYR A 213 6.76 1.99 11.02
C TYR A 213 7.01 2.94 12.21
N ASN A 214 6.31 2.68 13.33
CA ASN A 214 6.32 3.55 14.52
C ASN A 214 6.08 5.04 14.16
N VAL A 215 5.02 5.29 13.38
CA VAL A 215 4.73 6.61 12.81
C VAL A 215 4.04 7.52 13.81
N GLU A 216 4.54 8.75 13.93
CA GLU A 216 3.90 9.82 14.67
C GLU A 216 3.07 10.70 13.72
N VAL A 217 1.76 10.72 13.92
CA VAL A 217 0.83 11.58 13.16
C VAL A 217 0.47 12.76 14.04
N SER A 218 1.02 13.95 13.74
CA SER A 218 0.70 15.17 14.49
C SER A 218 -0.75 15.60 14.29
N SER A 219 -1.30 16.32 15.27
CA SER A 219 -2.66 16.84 15.22
C SER A 219 -2.90 17.70 13.98
N GLY A 220 -3.98 17.41 13.25
CA GLY A 220 -4.37 18.15 12.05
C GLY A 220 -3.71 17.69 10.74
N MET A 221 -2.83 16.67 10.78
CA MET A 221 -2.32 16.03 9.57
C MET A 221 -3.15 14.80 9.19
N GLU A 222 -3.39 14.62 7.89
CA GLU A 222 -3.97 13.38 7.36
C GLU A 222 -2.93 12.27 7.42
N TRP A 223 -3.25 11.17 8.10
CA TRP A 223 -2.30 10.08 8.35
C TRP A 223 -1.74 9.50 7.04
N ARG A 224 -2.55 9.42 5.97
CA ARG A 224 -2.08 8.93 4.65
C ARG A 224 -0.98 9.79 4.09
N ASP A 225 -1.09 11.11 4.23
CA ASP A 225 -0.08 12.02 3.75
C ASP A 225 1.21 11.84 4.54
N VAL A 226 1.12 11.65 5.87
CA VAL A 226 2.29 11.34 6.72
C VAL A 226 2.96 10.03 6.31
N TYR A 227 2.19 8.96 6.14
CA TYR A 227 2.72 7.65 5.72
C TYR A 227 3.32 7.71 4.32
N ARG A 228 2.65 8.38 3.36
CA ARG A 228 3.18 8.60 2.00
C ARG A 228 4.49 9.37 2.04
N MET A 229 4.59 10.44 2.83
CA MET A 229 5.83 11.21 2.94
C MET A 229 7.00 10.37 3.48
N ILE A 230 6.75 9.51 4.48
CA ILE A 230 7.77 8.61 5.02
C ILE A 230 8.17 7.56 3.97
N ASP A 231 7.22 6.99 3.23
CA ASP A 231 7.49 6.07 2.13
C ASP A 231 8.34 6.71 1.03
N GLU A 232 7.94 7.90 0.56
CA GLU A 232 8.66 8.66 -0.47
C GLU A 232 10.09 9.02 -0.01
N ALA A 233 10.27 9.35 1.27
CA ALA A 233 11.59 9.61 1.83
C ALA A 233 12.51 8.37 1.88
N ASN A 234 11.94 7.16 1.92
CA ASN A 234 12.67 5.89 1.94
C ASN A 234 12.67 5.18 0.57
N LEU A 235 12.07 5.78 -0.46
CA LEU A 235 11.89 5.18 -1.78
C LEU A 235 13.22 4.74 -2.41
N VAL A 236 14.27 5.54 -2.22
CA VAL A 236 15.62 5.19 -2.72
C VAL A 236 16.14 3.88 -2.12
N PHE A 237 15.97 3.66 -0.82
CA PHE A 237 16.40 2.42 -0.17
C PHE A 237 15.54 1.24 -0.61
N PHE A 238 14.23 1.43 -0.73
CA PHE A 238 13.32 0.42 -1.24
C PHE A 238 13.72 -0.03 -2.64
N HIS A 239 13.95 0.91 -3.57
CA HIS A 239 14.35 0.60 -4.93
C HIS A 239 15.76 0.02 -5.02
N GLU A 240 16.74 0.48 -4.22
CA GLU A 240 18.07 -0.12 -4.16
C GLU A 240 18.03 -1.59 -3.73
N ILE A 241 17.23 -1.91 -2.70
CA ILE A 241 17.03 -3.30 -2.25
C ILE A 241 16.40 -4.14 -3.36
N VAL A 242 15.31 -3.66 -3.97
CA VAL A 242 14.64 -4.36 -5.09
C VAL A 242 15.60 -4.58 -6.25
N GLN A 243 16.34 -3.56 -6.69
CA GLN A 243 17.25 -3.63 -7.84
C GLN A 243 18.48 -4.50 -7.58
N SER A 244 18.89 -4.65 -6.33
CA SER A 244 20.03 -5.50 -5.94
C SER A 244 19.65 -6.96 -5.72
N LEU A 245 18.37 -7.33 -5.85
CA LEU A 245 17.89 -8.68 -5.66
C LEU A 245 18.59 -9.66 -6.62
N THR A 246 19.21 -10.69 -6.07
CA THR A 246 19.79 -11.82 -6.79
C THR A 246 19.04 -13.08 -6.41
N LEU A 247 18.64 -13.84 -7.44
CA LEU A 247 17.91 -15.10 -7.32
C LEU A 247 18.63 -16.15 -8.18
N GLU A 248 19.20 -17.16 -7.53
CA GLU A 248 19.91 -18.28 -8.19
C GLU A 248 18.98 -19.49 -8.39
#